data_AF-A0A6V8CYR4-F1
#
_entry.id   AF-A0A6V8CYR4-F1
#
_cell.length_a   1.000
_cell.length_b   1.000
_cell.length_c   1.000
_cell.angle_alpha   90.00
_cell.angle_beta   90.00
_cell.angle_gamma   90.00
#
_symmetry.space_group_name_H-M   'P 1'
#
loop_
_entity.id
_entity.type
_entity.pdbx_description
1 polymer ?
#
loop_
_entity_poly.entity_id
_entity_poly.type
_entity_poly.pdbx_seq_one_letter_code
_entity_poly.pdbx_strand_id
1 'polypeptide(L)'
;MQTLSLLAVDRNRLRPFFERVPELFEMHHHQAEEDPEGYEELLYKVYRPYPNHMFGLIDEWMGLEELKISSEQEIMLRLFLLAIRYPDTLLFESLDDVMTSDLRRLSAYLHFTSHTYAIWDEDTRKGLAKLGFEIPATEEADPFIYGAYVGTIELLKDLAPFTCFLEHDVPRQRLFQAALAAYGRE
;
A
#
# COMPACT_ATOMS: atom_id res chain seq x y z
N MET A 1 -19.26 -6.99 -0.16
CA MET A 1 -18.17 -6.78 0.81
C MET A 1 -18.20 -7.90 1.85
N GLN A 2 -17.35 -8.92 1.72
CA GLN A 2 -17.08 -9.83 2.84
C GLN A 2 -15.98 -9.17 3.67
N THR A 3 -16.36 -8.35 4.64
CA THR A 3 -15.46 -7.98 5.72
C THR A 3 -15.12 -9.27 6.44
N LEU A 4 -13.89 -9.76 6.31
CA LEU A 4 -13.40 -10.88 7.10
C LEU A 4 -13.55 -10.49 8.57
N SER A 5 -14.52 -11.09 9.24
CA SER A 5 -14.73 -10.87 10.66
C SER A 5 -13.46 -11.27 11.41
N LEU A 6 -13.06 -10.49 12.42
CA LEU A 6 -12.02 -10.87 13.39
C LEU A 6 -12.24 -12.28 13.97
N LEU A 7 -13.49 -12.77 13.98
CA LEU A 7 -13.88 -14.10 14.45
C LEU A 7 -13.57 -15.23 13.48
N ALA A 8 -13.38 -14.95 12.19
CA ALA A 8 -13.09 -15.93 11.15
C ALA A 8 -11.57 -16.17 10.94
N VAL A 9 -10.73 -15.35 11.58
CA VAL A 9 -9.27 -15.42 11.42
C VAL A 9 -8.67 -16.46 12.36
N ASP A 10 -7.94 -17.42 11.81
CA ASP A 10 -7.17 -18.38 12.60
C ASP A 10 -5.90 -17.70 13.15
N ARG A 11 -5.97 -17.26 14.40
CA ARG A 11 -4.85 -16.60 15.09
C ARG A 11 -3.59 -17.46 15.17
N ASN A 12 -3.72 -18.80 15.16
CA ASN A 12 -2.55 -19.67 15.21
C ASN A 12 -1.76 -19.61 13.90
N ARG A 13 -2.41 -19.35 12.76
CA ARG A 13 -1.75 -19.14 11.47
C ARG A 13 -0.98 -17.82 11.40
N LEU A 14 -1.40 -16.82 12.18
CA LEU A 14 -0.73 -15.51 12.20
C LEU A 14 0.51 -15.47 13.08
N ARG A 15 0.59 -16.35 14.10
CA ARG A 15 1.67 -16.34 15.10
C ARG A 15 3.08 -16.40 14.48
N PRO A 16 3.39 -17.31 13.53
CA PRO A 16 4.74 -17.38 12.95
C PRO A 16 5.16 -16.09 12.24
N PHE A 17 4.21 -15.39 11.63
CA PHE A 17 4.46 -14.10 11.01
C PHE A 17 4.69 -13.02 12.07
N PHE A 18 3.79 -12.88 13.05
CA PHE A 18 3.91 -11.85 14.09
C PHE A 18 5.18 -11.96 14.94
N GLU A 19 5.66 -13.17 15.21
CA GLU A 19 6.93 -13.41 15.92
C GLU A 19 8.16 -12.91 15.13
N ARG A 20 8.02 -12.73 13.81
CA ARG A 20 9.11 -12.37 12.89
C ARG A 20 8.94 -11.02 12.20
N VAL A 21 7.86 -10.27 12.45
CA VAL A 21 7.60 -8.97 11.78
C VAL A 21 8.82 -8.04 11.80
N PRO A 22 9.53 -7.84 12.93
CA PRO A 22 10.74 -7.03 12.93
C PRO A 22 11.84 -7.52 11.98
N GLU A 23 12.14 -8.82 12.01
CA GLU A 23 13.14 -9.45 11.15
C GLU A 23 12.75 -9.32 9.67
N LEU A 24 11.50 -9.63 9.34
CA LEU A 24 10.97 -9.59 7.98
C LEU A 24 10.96 -8.17 7.42
N PHE A 25 10.63 -7.17 8.25
CA PHE A 25 10.70 -5.76 7.87
C PHE A 25 12.13 -5.36 7.52
N GLU A 26 13.10 -5.65 8.40
CA GLU A 26 14.52 -5.37 8.18
C GLU A 26 15.07 -6.03 6.91
N MET A 27 14.64 -7.27 6.64
CA MET A 27 15.04 -8.02 5.46
C MET A 27 14.54 -7.41 4.15
N HIS A 28 13.45 -6.66 4.15
CA HIS A 28 12.82 -6.14 2.92
C HIS A 28 13.04 -4.64 2.76
N HIS A 29 12.68 -3.85 3.76
CA HIS A 29 12.66 -2.39 3.65
C HIS A 29 14.05 -1.79 3.38
N HIS A 30 15.09 -2.35 3.99
CA HIS A 30 16.46 -1.85 3.87
C HIS A 30 17.22 -2.42 2.66
N GLN A 31 16.57 -3.15 1.75
CA GLN A 31 17.20 -3.59 0.51
C GLN A 31 17.38 -2.41 -0.46
N ALA A 32 18.52 -2.38 -1.14
CA ALA A 32 18.83 -1.30 -2.09
C ALA A 32 17.81 -1.24 -3.24
N GLU A 33 17.25 -2.39 -3.61
CA GLU A 33 16.24 -2.53 -4.64
C GLU A 33 14.89 -1.87 -4.28
N GLU A 34 14.63 -1.64 -2.99
CA GLU A 34 13.40 -1.02 -2.50
C GLU A 34 13.54 0.50 -2.30
N ASP A 35 14.72 1.06 -2.59
CA ASP A 35 15.08 2.48 -2.45
C ASP A 35 14.51 3.13 -1.16
N PRO A 36 14.97 2.69 0.03
CA PRO A 36 14.48 3.22 1.30
C PRO A 36 14.76 4.71 1.47
N GLU A 37 15.92 5.19 1.03
CA GLU A 37 16.29 6.61 1.11
C GLU A 37 15.35 7.48 0.25
N GLY A 38 15.10 7.08 -0.99
CA GLY A 38 14.14 7.77 -1.86
C GLY A 38 12.71 7.70 -1.33
N TYR A 39 12.31 6.56 -0.76
CA TYR A 39 11.01 6.41 -0.11
C TYR A 39 10.85 7.39 1.05
N GLU A 40 11.81 7.44 1.97
CA GLU A 40 11.77 8.37 3.11
C GLU A 40 11.79 9.82 2.65
N GLU A 41 12.58 10.18 1.64
CA GLU A 41 12.60 11.53 1.08
C GLU A 41 11.22 11.94 0.53
N LEU A 42 10.51 11.03 -0.14
CA LEU A 42 9.17 11.27 -0.65
C LEU A 42 8.15 11.52 0.47
N LEU A 43 8.26 10.85 1.63
CA LEU A 43 7.38 11.13 2.78
C LEU A 43 7.44 12.60 3.21
N TYR A 44 8.58 13.27 3.02
CA TYR A 44 8.75 14.68 3.36
C TYR A 44 8.46 15.63 2.19
N LYS A 45 8.66 15.20 0.94
CA LYS A 45 8.39 16.00 -0.27
C LYS A 45 6.92 16.02 -0.67
N VAL A 46 6.16 14.97 -0.35
CA VAL A 46 4.75 14.84 -0.69
C VAL A 46 3.88 15.34 0.47
N TYR A 47 3.65 16.65 0.51
CA TYR A 47 2.85 17.30 1.56
C TYR A 47 1.78 18.22 1.00
N ARG A 48 0.81 18.61 1.83
CA ARG A 48 -0.23 19.57 1.44
C ARG A 48 0.26 21.02 1.65
N PRO A 49 0.00 21.95 0.70
CA PRO A 49 -0.63 21.74 -0.60
C PRO A 49 0.25 20.94 -1.56
N TYR A 50 -0.34 19.98 -2.29
CA TYR A 50 0.41 19.03 -3.12
C TYR A 50 1.24 19.75 -4.20
N PRO A 51 2.57 19.49 -4.29
CA PRO A 51 3.41 20.07 -5.32
C PRO A 51 2.92 19.73 -6.74
N ASN A 52 3.17 20.62 -7.70
CA ASN A 52 2.80 20.40 -9.11
C ASN A 52 3.52 19.17 -9.70
N HIS A 53 4.75 18.89 -9.26
CA HIS A 53 5.57 17.78 -9.76
C HIS A 53 5.49 16.52 -8.89
N MET A 54 4.55 16.46 -7.94
CA MET A 54 4.41 15.34 -7.00
C MET A 54 4.25 13.98 -7.69
N PHE A 55 3.43 13.90 -8.74
CA PHE A 55 3.23 12.64 -9.47
C PHE A 55 4.53 12.18 -10.14
N GLY A 56 5.27 13.10 -10.76
CA GLY A 56 6.57 12.81 -11.36
C GLY A 56 7.60 12.31 -10.34
N LEU A 57 7.64 12.87 -9.13
CA LEU A 57 8.53 12.39 -8.06
C LEU A 57 8.21 10.95 -7.64
N ILE A 58 6.91 10.63 -7.53
CA ILE A 58 6.48 9.28 -7.15
C ILE A 58 6.74 8.30 -8.30
N ASP A 59 6.43 8.69 -9.54
CA ASP A 59 6.70 7.88 -10.73
C ASP A 59 8.21 7.59 -10.89
N GLU A 60 9.06 8.59 -10.65
CA GLU A 60 10.53 8.45 -10.68
C GLU A 60 11.02 7.42 -9.65
N TRP A 61 10.59 7.54 -8.39
CA TRP A 61 10.91 6.56 -7.35
C TRP A 61 10.42 5.14 -7.69
N MET A 62 9.25 5.04 -8.32
CA MET A 62 8.74 3.76 -8.80
C MET A 62 9.48 3.18 -10.02
N GLY A 63 10.37 3.96 -10.64
CA GLY A 63 11.03 3.60 -11.90
C GLY A 63 10.09 3.62 -13.11
N LEU A 64 9.03 4.43 -13.07
CA LEU A 64 8.01 4.55 -14.12
C LEU A 64 8.19 5.80 -14.96
N GLU A 65 7.75 5.75 -16.22
CA GLU A 65 7.53 6.97 -17.01
C GLU A 65 6.39 7.79 -16.40
N GLU A 66 6.53 9.11 -16.46
CA GLU A 66 5.51 10.07 -16.03
C GLU A 66 4.16 9.79 -16.71
N LEU A 67 3.09 9.80 -15.91
CA LEU A 67 1.74 9.53 -16.38
C LEU A 67 1.31 10.57 -17.43
N LYS A 68 0.99 10.10 -18.64
CA LYS A 68 0.58 10.95 -19.77
C LYS A 68 -0.92 11.26 -19.70
N ILE A 69 -1.27 12.31 -18.96
CA ILE A 69 -2.65 12.78 -18.78
C ILE A 69 -2.80 14.27 -19.13
N SER A 70 -4.03 14.70 -19.42
CA SER A 70 -4.33 16.11 -19.63
C SER A 70 -4.32 16.91 -18.32
N SER A 71 -4.27 18.24 -18.40
CA SER A 71 -4.36 19.08 -17.20
C SER A 71 -5.69 18.92 -16.45
N GLU A 72 -6.79 18.65 -17.17
CA GLU A 72 -8.10 18.40 -16.55
C GLU A 72 -8.11 17.08 -15.78
N GLN A 73 -7.51 16.04 -16.37
CA GLN A 73 -7.31 14.75 -15.73
C GLN A 73 -6.41 14.87 -14.49
N GLU A 74 -5.33 15.63 -14.56
CA GLU A 74 -4.47 15.87 -13.39
C GLU A 74 -5.21 16.58 -12.25
N ILE A 75 -6.03 17.59 -12.57
CA ILE A 75 -6.90 18.26 -11.58
C ILE A 75 -7.86 17.25 -10.94
N MET A 76 -8.50 16.40 -11.74
CA MET A 76 -9.41 15.36 -11.24
C MET A 76 -8.69 14.39 -10.30
N LEU A 77 -7.50 13.91 -10.68
CA LEU A 77 -6.70 13.01 -9.85
C LEU A 77 -6.31 13.67 -8.51
N ARG A 78 -5.93 14.95 -8.53
CA ARG A 78 -5.63 15.71 -7.30
C ARG A 78 -6.85 15.85 -6.40
N LEU A 79 -8.02 16.16 -6.97
CA LEU A 79 -9.28 16.26 -6.23
C LEU A 79 -9.68 14.91 -5.62
N PHE A 80 -9.52 13.84 -6.39
CA PHE A 80 -9.71 12.46 -5.91
C PHE A 80 -8.82 12.17 -4.69
N LEU A 81 -7.51 12.43 -4.76
CA LEU A 81 -6.57 12.22 -3.65
C LEU A 81 -6.89 13.07 -2.41
N LEU A 82 -7.50 14.25 -2.60
CA LEU A 82 -7.97 15.09 -1.51
C LEU A 82 -9.25 14.54 -0.86
N ALA A 83 -10.13 13.92 -1.66
CA ALA A 83 -11.47 13.50 -1.28
C ALA A 83 -11.51 12.09 -0.68
N ILE A 84 -10.73 11.15 -1.21
CA ILE A 84 -10.75 9.75 -0.77
C ILE A 84 -10.36 9.61 0.71
N ARG A 85 -11.03 8.70 1.43
CA ARG A 85 -10.88 8.55 2.89
C ARG A 85 -10.57 7.10 3.21
N TYR A 86 -9.45 6.87 3.89
CA TYR A 86 -9.08 5.54 4.32
C TYR A 86 -10.14 4.90 5.23
N PRO A 87 -10.48 3.60 5.07
CA PRO A 87 -9.96 2.62 4.08
C PRO A 87 -10.81 2.50 2.80
N ASP A 88 -11.66 3.48 2.48
CA ASP A 88 -12.56 3.44 1.30
C ASP A 88 -11.79 3.46 -0.01
N THR A 89 -12.22 2.65 -0.96
CA THR A 89 -11.63 2.48 -2.29
C THR A 89 -12.66 2.67 -3.41
N LEU A 90 -13.95 2.78 -3.09
CA LEU A 90 -15.01 2.88 -4.09
C LEU A 90 -14.90 4.13 -4.97
N LEU A 91 -14.24 5.19 -4.48
CA LEU A 91 -14.02 6.39 -5.26
C LEU A 91 -13.15 6.15 -6.52
N PHE A 92 -12.49 4.98 -6.64
CA PHE A 92 -11.75 4.61 -7.85
C PHE A 92 -12.68 4.58 -9.07
N GLU A 93 -13.97 4.25 -8.89
CA GLU A 93 -14.98 4.25 -9.95
C GLU A 93 -15.23 5.64 -10.57
N SER A 94 -14.73 6.71 -9.94
CA SER A 94 -14.82 8.08 -10.47
C SER A 94 -13.66 8.50 -11.37
N LEU A 95 -12.62 7.67 -11.48
CA LEU A 95 -11.42 7.94 -12.25
C LEU A 95 -11.53 7.37 -13.68
N ASP A 96 -10.85 8.04 -14.61
CA ASP A 96 -10.69 7.54 -15.99
C ASP A 96 -9.81 6.28 -16.03
N ASP A 97 -10.02 5.44 -17.04
CA ASP A 97 -9.25 4.20 -17.28
C ASP A 97 -7.73 4.41 -17.27
N VAL A 98 -7.26 5.55 -17.79
CA VAL A 98 -5.81 5.88 -17.80
C VAL A 98 -5.19 6.00 -16.40
N MET A 99 -6.01 6.34 -15.39
CA MET A 99 -5.56 6.45 -13.99
C MET A 99 -5.76 5.14 -13.22
N THR A 100 -6.66 4.29 -13.68
CA THR A 100 -6.96 3.00 -13.05
C THR A 100 -6.27 1.82 -13.74
N SER A 101 -5.60 2.01 -14.87
CA SER A 101 -4.90 0.94 -15.60
C SER A 101 -3.66 0.40 -14.87
N ASP A 102 -3.16 1.12 -13.86
CA ASP A 102 -1.96 0.76 -13.09
C ASP A 102 -2.24 0.91 -11.59
N LEU A 103 -2.67 -0.19 -10.97
CA LEU A 103 -2.96 -0.21 -9.53
C LEU A 103 -1.72 0.08 -8.69
N ARG A 104 -0.53 -0.34 -9.13
CA ARG A 104 0.72 -0.10 -8.40
C ARG A 104 0.99 1.40 -8.32
N ARG A 105 0.82 2.12 -9.43
CA ARG A 105 0.97 3.58 -9.49
C ARG A 105 -0.08 4.31 -8.65
N LEU A 106 -1.37 3.97 -8.82
CA LEU A 106 -2.45 4.62 -8.08
C LEU A 106 -2.32 4.40 -6.56
N SER A 107 -1.98 3.19 -6.14
CA SER A 107 -1.75 2.88 -4.72
C SER A 107 -0.53 3.61 -4.14
N ALA A 108 0.53 3.84 -4.92
CA ALA A 108 1.66 4.68 -4.49
C ALA A 108 1.26 6.15 -4.33
N TYR A 109 0.48 6.72 -5.26
CA TYR A 109 -0.07 8.07 -5.09
C TYR A 109 -0.90 8.19 -3.82
N LEU A 110 -1.75 7.21 -3.53
CA LEU A 110 -2.53 7.16 -2.29
C LEU A 110 -1.65 7.03 -1.06
N HIS A 111 -0.62 6.19 -1.13
CA HIS A 111 0.31 5.96 -0.03
C HIS A 111 1.03 7.24 0.36
N PHE A 112 1.69 7.93 -0.59
CA PHE A 112 2.44 9.15 -0.26
C PHE A 112 1.55 10.35 0.07
N THR A 113 0.32 10.41 -0.44
CA THR A 113 -0.58 11.53 -0.14
C THR A 113 -1.34 11.41 1.18
N SER A 114 -1.44 10.21 1.75
CA SER A 114 -2.21 9.92 2.97
C SER A 114 -1.45 9.20 4.08
N HIS A 115 -0.36 8.50 3.74
CA HIS A 115 0.45 7.64 4.60
C HIS A 115 -0.28 6.42 5.20
N THR A 116 -1.49 6.11 4.73
CA THR A 116 -2.33 5.04 5.31
C THR A 116 -2.67 3.90 4.36
N TYR A 117 -2.80 4.16 3.06
CA TYR A 117 -3.00 3.10 2.06
C TYR A 117 -1.70 2.29 1.86
N ALA A 118 -1.79 0.97 1.68
CA ALA A 118 -0.63 0.16 1.32
C ALA A 118 -0.37 0.25 -0.19
N ILE A 119 0.90 0.28 -0.59
CA ILE A 119 1.24 0.17 -2.01
C ILE A 119 0.90 -1.26 -2.46
N TRP A 120 0.33 -1.41 -3.65
CA TRP A 120 0.07 -2.74 -4.22
C TRP A 120 1.39 -3.43 -4.53
N ASP A 121 1.58 -4.62 -3.97
CA ASP A 121 2.79 -5.42 -4.13
C ASP A 121 2.42 -6.91 -4.17
N GLU A 122 2.91 -7.61 -5.18
CA GLU A 122 2.54 -8.99 -5.45
C GLU A 122 3.14 -9.94 -4.39
N ASP A 123 4.31 -9.63 -3.84
CA ASP A 123 4.91 -10.43 -2.77
C ASP A 123 4.14 -10.24 -1.46
N THR A 124 3.68 -9.02 -1.16
CA THR A 124 2.76 -8.75 -0.05
C THR A 124 1.47 -9.56 -0.21
N ARG A 125 0.88 -9.61 -1.41
CA ARG A 125 -0.32 -10.42 -1.71
C ARG A 125 -0.07 -11.91 -1.46
N LYS A 126 1.08 -12.45 -1.87
CA LYS A 126 1.49 -13.84 -1.56
C LYS A 126 1.68 -14.06 -0.06
N GLY A 127 2.24 -13.10 0.66
CA GLY A 127 2.37 -13.11 2.12
C GLY A 127 1.00 -13.24 2.79
N LEU A 128 0.02 -12.45 2.35
CA LEU A 128 -1.37 -12.52 2.81
C LEU A 128 -2.00 -13.90 2.52
N ALA A 129 -1.75 -14.48 1.35
CA ALA A 129 -2.23 -15.82 1.00
C ALA A 129 -1.67 -16.91 1.94
N LYS A 130 -0.39 -16.85 2.32
CA LYS A 130 0.21 -17.77 3.32
C LYS A 130 -0.51 -17.71 4.66
N LEU A 131 -0.95 -16.51 5.06
CA LEU A 131 -1.72 -16.28 6.28
C LEU A 131 -3.20 -16.73 6.17
N GLY A 132 -3.65 -17.07 4.96
CA GLY A 132 -4.99 -17.58 4.68
C GLY A 132 -5.94 -16.55 4.06
N PHE A 133 -5.40 -15.43 3.58
CA PHE A 133 -6.16 -14.38 2.92
C PHE A 133 -5.92 -14.41 1.41
N GLU A 134 -6.82 -15.05 0.68
CA GLU A 134 -6.75 -15.13 -0.78
C GLU A 134 -7.30 -13.85 -1.41
N ILE A 135 -6.41 -13.02 -1.94
CA ILE A 135 -6.76 -11.81 -2.69
C ILE A 135 -6.46 -12.07 -4.17
N PRO A 136 -7.43 -11.85 -5.08
CA PRO A 136 -7.20 -12.00 -6.52
C PRO A 136 -6.06 -11.12 -7.03
N ALA A 137 -5.31 -11.61 -8.02
CA ALA A 137 -4.36 -10.77 -8.74
C ALA A 137 -5.12 -9.81 -9.67
N THR A 138 -4.57 -8.60 -9.87
CA THR A 138 -5.10 -7.61 -10.79
C THR A 138 -3.97 -6.67 -11.23
N GLU A 139 -4.10 -6.12 -12.44
CA GLU A 139 -3.26 -5.03 -12.94
C GLU A 139 -4.02 -3.69 -12.84
N GLU A 140 -5.31 -3.72 -13.19
CA GLU A 140 -6.22 -2.59 -13.06
C GLU A 140 -6.63 -2.37 -11.60
N ALA A 141 -6.89 -1.11 -11.28
CA ALA A 141 -7.30 -0.65 -9.96
C ALA A 141 -8.79 -0.94 -9.71
N ASP A 142 -9.10 -2.23 -9.52
CA ASP A 142 -10.40 -2.64 -9.05
C ASP A 142 -10.58 -2.27 -7.56
N PRO A 143 -11.61 -1.48 -7.21
CA PRO A 143 -11.82 -1.01 -5.84
C PRO A 143 -12.08 -2.15 -4.86
N PHE A 144 -12.72 -3.24 -5.29
CA PHE A 144 -13.03 -4.36 -4.40
C PHE A 144 -11.79 -5.22 -4.12
N ILE A 145 -10.97 -5.48 -5.13
CA ILE A 145 -9.72 -6.23 -4.97
C ILE A 145 -8.74 -5.42 -4.11
N TYR A 146 -8.51 -4.15 -4.45
CA TYR A 146 -7.61 -3.31 -3.69
C TYR A 146 -8.14 -3.02 -2.28
N GLY A 147 -9.45 -2.82 -2.12
CA GLY A 147 -10.10 -2.68 -0.83
C GLY A 147 -9.93 -3.92 0.06
N ALA A 148 -10.02 -5.13 -0.51
CA ALA A 148 -9.74 -6.37 0.21
C ALA A 148 -8.27 -6.44 0.65
N TYR A 149 -7.34 -6.02 -0.21
CA TYR A 149 -5.91 -5.96 0.10
C TYR A 149 -5.59 -5.01 1.26
N VAL A 150 -6.02 -3.75 1.15
CA VAL A 150 -5.80 -2.73 2.19
C VAL A 150 -6.50 -3.11 3.50
N GLY A 151 -7.76 -3.57 3.41
CA GLY A 151 -8.56 -3.97 4.58
C GLY A 151 -7.97 -5.18 5.31
N THR A 152 -7.36 -6.13 4.59
CA THR A 152 -6.70 -7.27 5.22
C THR A 152 -5.42 -6.86 5.96
N ILE A 153 -4.63 -5.94 5.40
CA ILE A 153 -3.46 -5.41 6.10
C ILE A 153 -3.87 -4.63 7.35
N GLU A 154 -4.97 -3.89 7.30
CA GLU A 154 -5.53 -3.21 8.48
C GLU A 154 -5.97 -4.19 9.56
N LEU A 155 -6.67 -5.25 9.17
CA LEU A 155 -7.06 -6.33 10.06
C LEU A 155 -5.85 -6.98 10.75
N LEU A 156 -4.74 -7.16 10.04
CA LEU A 156 -3.50 -7.67 10.61
C LEU A 156 -2.89 -6.71 11.63
N LYS A 157 -2.91 -5.40 11.36
CA LYS A 157 -2.45 -4.38 12.32
C LYS A 157 -3.30 -4.39 13.60
N ASP A 158 -4.61 -4.58 13.48
CA ASP A 158 -5.52 -4.69 14.64
C ASP A 158 -5.28 -5.96 15.47
N LEU A 159 -4.84 -7.04 14.83
CA LEU A 159 -4.55 -8.32 15.47
C LEU A 159 -3.11 -8.43 15.99
N ALA A 160 -2.21 -7.54 15.57
CA ALA A 160 -0.80 -7.64 15.86
C ALA A 160 -0.50 -7.42 17.35
N PRO A 161 0.33 -8.28 17.96
CA PRO A 161 0.90 -8.02 19.28
C PRO A 161 1.70 -6.71 19.30
N PHE A 162 1.79 -6.07 20.47
CA PHE A 162 2.52 -4.81 20.63
C PHE A 162 4.00 -4.93 20.21
N THR A 163 4.58 -6.12 20.30
CA THR A 163 5.97 -6.43 19.92
C THR A 163 6.24 -6.28 18.42
N CYS A 164 5.20 -6.24 17.59
CA CYS A 164 5.35 -6.02 16.15
C CYS A 164 5.53 -4.54 15.78
N PHE A 165 5.27 -3.61 16.70
CA PHE A 165 5.35 -2.18 16.44
C PHE A 165 6.74 -1.66 16.83
N LEU A 166 7.65 -1.67 15.86
CA LEU A 166 8.96 -1.04 15.97
C LEU A 166 8.84 0.48 15.98
N GLU A 167 9.73 1.14 16.70
CA GLU A 167 9.96 2.58 16.57
C GLU A 167 10.77 2.81 15.30
N HIS A 168 10.16 3.41 14.28
CA HIS A 168 10.77 3.70 12.99
C HIS A 168 10.12 4.93 12.36
N ASP A 169 10.83 5.58 11.46
CA ASP A 169 10.39 6.77 10.73
C ASP A 169 9.40 6.49 9.58
N VAL A 170 8.99 5.23 9.38
CA VAL A 170 8.04 4.87 8.33
C VAL A 170 6.62 4.68 8.86
N PRO A 171 5.58 4.93 8.03
CA PRO A 171 4.21 4.63 8.40
C PRO A 171 4.04 3.16 8.77
N ARG A 172 3.23 2.88 9.82
CA ARG A 172 2.92 1.50 10.25
C ARG A 172 2.38 0.63 9.11
N GLN A 173 1.68 1.23 8.15
CA GLN A 173 1.22 0.53 6.97
C GLN A 173 2.38 -0.06 6.16
N ARG A 174 3.44 0.74 5.94
CA ARG A 174 4.64 0.30 5.21
C ARG A 174 5.37 -0.80 5.96
N LEU A 175 5.45 -0.71 7.29
CA LEU A 175 6.08 -1.74 8.12
C LEU A 175 5.43 -3.12 7.89
N PHE A 176 4.11 -3.21 8.02
CA PHE A 176 3.40 -4.47 7.80
C PHE A 176 3.46 -4.93 6.35
N GLN A 177 3.37 -4.00 5.40
CA GLN A 177 3.48 -4.30 3.98
C GLN A 177 4.84 -4.93 3.64
N ALA A 178 5.96 -4.30 4.03
CA ALA A 178 7.30 -4.81 3.75
C ALA A 178 7.56 -6.15 4.45
N ALA A 179 7.11 -6.32 5.70
CA ALA A 179 7.20 -7.60 6.39
C ALA A 179 6.41 -8.71 5.68
N LEU A 180 5.21 -8.41 5.17
CA LEU A 180 4.41 -9.34 4.38
C LEU A 180 5.08 -9.68 3.05
N ALA A 181 5.72 -8.71 2.39
CA ALA A 181 6.47 -8.93 1.16
C ALA A 181 7.63 -9.90 1.38
N ALA A 182 8.46 -9.69 2.40
CA ALA A 182 9.50 -10.65 2.80
C ALA A 182 8.90 -12.04 3.06
N TYR A 183 7.82 -12.11 3.84
CA TYR A 183 7.17 -13.37 4.15
C TYR A 183 6.61 -14.07 2.91
N GLY A 184 6.15 -13.31 1.91
CA GLY A 184 5.66 -13.82 0.63
C GLY A 184 6.75 -14.37 -0.28
N ARG A 185 7.97 -13.84 -0.21
CA ARG A 185 9.14 -14.27 -0.99
C ARG A 185 9.75 -15.60 -0.52
N GLU A 186 9.54 -15.98 0.74
CA GLU A 186 9.96 -17.29 1.30
C GLU A 186 9.31 -18.49 0.57
#